data_AF-H3NJK3-F1
#
_entry.id   AF-H3NJK3-F1
#
_cell.length_a   1.000
_cell.length_b   1.000
_cell.length_c   1.000
_cell.angle_alpha   90.00
_cell.angle_beta   90.00
_cell.angle_gamma   90.00
#
_symmetry.space_group_name_H-M   'P 1'
#
loop_
_entity.id
_entity.type
_entity.pdbx_description
1 polymer ?
#
loop_
_entity_poly.entity_id
_entity_poly.type
_entity_poly.pdbx_seq_one_letter_code
_entity_poly.pdbx_strand_id
1 'polypeptide(L)'
;MSLVIAYLVHFVPEDWMIGLLGLIPLYLGIRYLVKGEEEAEEEEIIDQLNARPSNQMFWTVALITIASGGDNLGIYIPYFASIELGQIITAIILFAIFTVSLCWLSQRLARLSFMEETLEKYEQIIVPVVFIGLGTYILWENQTFQALWNLFA
;
A
#
# COMPACT_ATOMS: atom_id res chain seq x y z
N MET A 1 -30.91 -3.23 -10.03
CA MET A 1 -29.71 -2.39 -9.95
C MET A 1 -29.69 -1.52 -8.69
N SER A 2 -30.75 -0.78 -8.34
CA SER A 2 -30.76 0.04 -7.11
C SER A 2 -30.67 -0.76 -5.79
N LEU A 3 -31.29 -1.93 -5.69
CA LEU A 3 -31.22 -2.81 -4.51
C LEU A 3 -29.80 -3.37 -4.27
N VAL A 4 -29.07 -3.67 -5.34
CA VAL A 4 -27.68 -4.18 -5.26
C VAL A 4 -26.74 -3.05 -4.84
N ILE A 5 -26.94 -1.84 -5.38
CA ILE A 5 -26.18 -0.65 -4.99
C ILE A 5 -26.48 -0.26 -3.53
N ALA A 6 -27.74 -0.33 -3.09
CA ALA A 6 -28.12 -0.05 -1.70
C ALA A 6 -27.52 -1.08 -0.72
N TYR A 7 -27.47 -2.36 -1.08
CA TYR A 7 -26.83 -3.39 -0.28
C TYR A 7 -25.30 -3.26 -0.24
N LEU A 8 -24.69 -2.84 -1.36
CA LEU A 8 -23.25 -2.54 -1.46
C LEU A 8 -22.85 -1.30 -0.64
N VAL A 9 -23.68 -0.25 -0.62
CA VAL A 9 -23.44 0.95 0.21
C VAL A 9 -23.53 0.62 1.70
N HIS A 10 -24.41 -0.29 2.10
CA HIS A 10 -24.46 -0.79 3.47
C HIS A 10 -23.24 -1.64 3.88
N PHE A 11 -22.45 -2.10 2.89
CA PHE A 11 -21.20 -2.83 3.09
C PHE A 11 -19.98 -1.90 3.12
N VAL A 12 -20.15 -0.61 2.80
CA VAL A 12 -19.10 0.39 2.99
C VAL A 12 -18.94 0.57 4.50
N PRO A 13 -17.78 0.23 5.07
CA PRO A 13 -17.55 0.41 6.49
C PRO A 13 -17.75 1.88 6.83
N GLU A 14 -18.38 2.17 7.96
CA GLU A 14 -18.47 3.55 8.42
C GLU A 14 -17.07 4.14 8.59
N ASP A 15 -16.94 5.45 8.43
CA ASP A 15 -15.64 6.14 8.38
C ASP A 15 -14.73 5.73 9.57
N TRP A 16 -15.30 5.58 10.78
CA TRP A 16 -14.55 5.13 11.95
C TRP A 16 -13.94 3.72 11.81
N MET A 17 -14.60 2.80 11.11
CA MET A 17 -14.08 1.45 10.80
C MET A 17 -12.99 1.51 9.74
N ILE A 18 -13.11 2.41 8.77
CA ILE A 18 -12.04 2.67 7.79
C ILE A 18 -10.81 3.22 8.53
N GLY A 19 -11.00 4.10 9.51
CA GLY A 19 -9.90 4.64 10.30
C GLY A 19 -9.14 3.61 11.14
N LEU A 20 -9.74 2.47 11.48
CA LEU A 20 -9.03 1.35 12.13
C LEU A 20 -7.91 0.77 11.25
N LEU A 21 -7.98 0.93 9.92
CA LEU A 21 -6.87 0.57 9.02
C LEU A 21 -5.59 1.33 9.38
N GLY A 22 -5.69 2.53 9.97
CA GLY A 22 -4.56 3.31 10.48
C GLY A 22 -3.76 2.63 11.60
N LEU A 23 -4.34 1.62 12.28
CA LEU A 23 -3.62 0.81 13.27
C LEU A 23 -2.54 -0.07 12.64
N ILE A 24 -2.71 -0.49 11.38
CA ILE A 24 -1.73 -1.32 10.66
C ILE A 24 -0.42 -0.55 10.43
N PRO A 25 -0.38 0.61 9.75
CA PRO A 25 0.84 1.39 9.61
C PRO A 25 1.37 1.87 10.97
N LEU A 26 0.50 2.20 11.94
CA LEU A 26 0.96 2.56 13.29
C LEU A 26 1.75 1.42 13.95
N TYR A 27 1.21 0.20 13.91
CA TYR A 27 1.86 -0.99 14.44
C TYR A 27 3.17 -1.28 13.71
N LEU A 28 3.17 -1.23 12.37
CA LEU A 28 4.37 -1.45 11.56
C LEU A 28 5.46 -0.42 11.88
N GLY A 29 5.12 0.86 11.98
CA GLY A 29 6.09 1.91 12.33
C GLY A 29 6.67 1.74 13.73
N ILE A 30 5.87 1.33 14.72
CA ILE A 30 6.36 1.02 16.07
C ILE A 30 7.23 -0.24 16.07
N ARG A 31 6.80 -1.32 15.40
CA ARG A 31 7.56 -2.57 15.30
C ARG A 31 8.92 -2.33 14.66
N TYR A 32 8.96 -1.53 13.59
CA TYR A 32 10.18 -1.18 12.88
C TYR A 32 11.17 -0.40 13.78
N LEU A 33 10.70 0.51 14.65
CA LEU A 33 11.55 1.18 15.65
C LEU A 33 12.12 0.23 16.73
N VAL A 34 11.39 -0.85 17.06
CA VAL A 34 11.74 -1.76 18.15
C VAL A 34 12.62 -2.92 17.68
N LYS A 35 12.35 -3.48 16.50
CA LYS A 35 13.02 -4.68 15.95
C LYS A 35 14.04 -4.38 14.86
N GLY A 36 14.07 -3.17 14.31
CA GLY A 36 14.93 -2.83 13.18
C GLY A 36 14.43 -3.40 11.86
N GLU A 37 15.08 -2.96 10.78
CA GLU A 37 14.71 -3.18 9.37
C GLU A 37 14.78 -4.67 8.96
N GLU A 38 15.79 -5.40 9.44
CA GLU A 38 16.05 -6.80 9.08
C GLU A 38 14.90 -7.76 9.49
N GLU A 39 14.22 -7.56 10.63
CA GLU A 39 13.12 -8.47 11.02
C GLU A 39 11.74 -8.02 10.50
N ALA A 40 11.59 -6.76 10.07
CA ALA A 40 10.30 -6.21 9.68
C ALA A 40 9.94 -6.55 8.22
N GLU A 41 10.91 -6.50 7.30
CA GLU A 41 10.71 -6.83 5.88
C GLU A 41 10.95 -8.31 5.58
N GLU A 42 11.89 -8.94 6.29
CA GLU A 42 12.34 -10.30 6.01
C GLU A 42 11.33 -11.36 6.53
N GLU A 43 10.70 -11.13 7.69
CA GLU A 43 9.86 -12.14 8.36
C GLU A 43 8.45 -12.30 7.75
N GLU A 44 7.89 -11.29 7.06
CA GLU A 44 6.54 -11.38 6.46
C GLU A 44 6.54 -11.84 5.00
N ILE A 45 7.56 -11.46 4.25
CA ILE A 45 7.66 -11.75 2.81
C ILE A 45 8.55 -12.98 2.59
N ILE A 46 9.68 -13.11 3.29
CA ILE A 46 10.69 -14.14 3.00
C ILE A 46 10.31 -15.50 3.60
N ASP A 47 9.61 -15.55 4.73
CA ASP A 47 9.03 -16.81 5.26
C ASP A 47 7.96 -17.40 4.33
N GLN A 48 7.25 -16.55 3.57
CA GLN A 48 6.29 -17.00 2.55
C GLN A 48 6.98 -17.38 1.22
N LEU A 49 8.08 -16.70 0.86
CA LEU A 49 8.81 -16.91 -0.38
C LEU A 49 9.78 -18.12 -0.33
N ASN A 50 10.46 -18.35 0.79
CA ASN A 50 11.47 -19.40 0.90
C ASN A 50 10.90 -20.81 1.11
N ALA A 51 9.61 -20.92 1.45
CA ALA A 51 9.04 -22.20 1.84
C ALA A 51 8.51 -23.08 0.69
N ARG A 52 8.28 -22.57 -0.54
CA ARG A 52 7.34 -23.24 -1.46
C ARG A 52 7.59 -23.15 -2.99
N PRO A 53 7.15 -24.16 -3.79
CA PRO A 53 7.53 -24.36 -5.20
C PRO A 53 7.03 -23.27 -6.17
N SER A 54 7.68 -23.17 -7.35
CA SER A 54 7.57 -22.07 -8.33
C SER A 54 6.16 -21.66 -8.79
N ASN A 55 5.16 -22.56 -8.72
CA ASN A 55 3.78 -22.23 -9.08
C ASN A 55 3.13 -21.28 -8.06
N GLN A 56 3.59 -21.27 -6.80
CA GLN A 56 3.11 -20.30 -5.81
C GLN A 56 3.73 -18.92 -5.97
N MET A 57 4.94 -18.78 -6.52
CA MET A 57 5.56 -17.47 -6.76
C MET A 57 4.73 -16.60 -7.71
N PHE A 58 4.17 -17.22 -8.77
CA PHE A 58 3.23 -16.53 -9.67
C PHE A 58 2.00 -16.03 -8.92
N TRP A 59 1.37 -16.89 -8.11
CA TRP A 59 0.20 -16.53 -7.33
C TRP A 59 0.50 -15.46 -6.26
N THR A 60 1.66 -15.52 -5.61
CA THR A 60 2.11 -14.53 -4.64
C THR A 60 2.28 -13.17 -5.30
N VAL A 61 3.01 -13.10 -6.42
CA VAL A 61 3.20 -11.83 -7.14
C VAL A 61 1.87 -11.29 -7.67
N ALA A 62 0.98 -12.16 -8.18
CA ALA A 62 -0.34 -11.75 -8.63
C ALA A 62 -1.20 -11.22 -7.47
N LEU A 63 -1.20 -11.89 -6.32
CA LEU A 63 -1.94 -11.48 -5.12
C LEU A 63 -1.43 -10.15 -4.58
N ILE A 64 -0.11 -9.98 -4.46
CA ILE A 64 0.50 -8.72 -4.02
C ILE A 64 0.15 -7.60 -5.02
N THR A 65 0.21 -7.86 -6.32
CA THR A 65 -0.14 -6.86 -7.34
C THR A 65 -1.61 -6.43 -7.25
N ILE A 66 -2.53 -7.38 -7.02
CA ILE A 66 -3.95 -7.08 -6.84
C ILE A 66 -4.18 -6.32 -5.54
N ALA A 67 -3.54 -6.73 -4.44
CA ALA A 67 -3.66 -6.08 -3.14
C ALA A 67 -3.13 -4.64 -3.17
N SER A 68 -1.92 -4.44 -3.72
CA SER A 68 -1.27 -3.14 -3.83
C SER A 68 -1.86 -2.24 -4.92
N GLY A 69 -2.60 -2.80 -5.88
CA GLY A 69 -3.30 -2.04 -6.92
C GLY A 69 -4.77 -1.74 -6.60
N GLY A 70 -5.29 -2.24 -5.49
CA GLY A 70 -6.72 -2.17 -5.15
C GLY A 70 -7.23 -0.75 -4.92
N ASP A 71 -6.41 0.12 -4.33
CA ASP A 71 -6.68 1.55 -4.14
C ASP A 71 -6.84 2.31 -5.47
N ASN A 72 -6.06 1.93 -6.49
CA ASN A 72 -6.09 2.51 -7.81
C ASN A 72 -7.33 2.11 -8.62
N LEU A 73 -7.89 0.91 -8.38
CA LEU A 73 -9.06 0.40 -9.11
C LEU A 73 -10.30 1.27 -8.92
N GLY A 74 -10.51 1.82 -7.72
CA GLY A 74 -11.68 2.65 -7.41
C GLY A 74 -11.77 3.93 -8.25
N ILE A 75 -10.63 4.46 -8.68
CA ILE A 75 -10.55 5.66 -9.52
C ILE A 75 -10.43 5.26 -11.00
N TYR A 76 -9.65 4.22 -11.31
CA TYR A 76 -9.32 3.88 -12.69
C TYR A 76 -10.47 3.17 -13.42
N ILE A 77 -11.24 2.32 -12.75
CA ILE A 77 -12.39 1.64 -13.38
C ILE A 77 -13.41 2.63 -13.96
N PRO A 78 -13.96 3.60 -13.19
CA PRO A 78 -14.90 4.57 -13.74
C PRO A 78 -14.24 5.51 -14.77
N TYR A 79 -12.95 5.85 -14.58
CA TYR A 79 -12.21 6.66 -15.55
C TYR A 79 -12.09 5.96 -16.90
N PHE A 80 -11.60 4.71 -16.94
CA PHE A 80 -11.45 3.94 -18.18
C PHE A 80 -12.79 3.58 -18.83
N ALA A 81 -13.86 3.45 -18.05
CA ALA A 81 -15.22 3.28 -18.57
C ALA A 81 -15.75 4.55 -19.28
N SER A 82 -15.17 5.73 -18.99
CA SER A 82 -15.60 7.03 -19.54
C SER A 82 -14.84 7.48 -20.78
N ILE A 83 -13.77 6.78 -21.17
CA ILE A 83 -12.89 7.17 -22.29
C ILE A 83 -12.92 6.17 -23.45
N GLU A 84 -12.54 6.62 -24.63
CA GLU A 84 -12.54 5.79 -25.85
C GLU A 84 -11.33 4.83 -25.92
N LEU A 85 -11.48 3.71 -26.63
CA LEU A 85 -10.43 2.68 -26.77
C LEU A 85 -9.06 3.23 -27.19
N GLY A 86 -9.02 4.24 -28.07
CA GLY A 86 -7.75 4.86 -28.50
C GLY A 86 -7.03 5.58 -27.35
N GLN A 87 -7.77 6.19 -26.43
CA GLN A 87 -7.21 6.84 -25.24
C GLN A 87 -6.74 5.79 -24.22
N ILE A 88 -7.45 4.66 -24.09
CA ILE A 88 -7.02 3.52 -23.26
C ILE A 88 -5.66 2.99 -23.74
N ILE A 89 -5.53 2.73 -25.05
CA ILE A 89 -4.26 2.25 -25.63
C ILE A 89 -3.13 3.24 -25.37
N THR A 90 -3.40 4.54 -25.55
CA THR A 90 -2.42 5.60 -25.27
C THR A 90 -2.00 5.60 -23.80
N ALA A 91 -2.94 5.46 -22.87
CA ALA A 91 -2.66 5.39 -21.44
C ALA A 91 -1.79 4.17 -21.08
N ILE A 92 -2.09 2.99 -21.66
CA ILE A 92 -1.29 1.78 -21.47
C ILE A 92 0.15 1.98 -21.96
N ILE A 93 0.33 2.58 -23.15
CA ILE A 93 1.65 2.84 -23.71
C ILE A 93 2.44 3.81 -22.82
N LEU A 94 1.81 4.91 -22.38
CA LEU A 94 2.45 5.86 -21.47
C LEU A 94 2.85 5.21 -20.16
N PHE A 95 1.95 4.44 -19.55
CA PHE A 95 2.22 3.74 -18.29
C PHE A 95 3.39 2.77 -18.44
N ALA A 96 3.46 2.01 -19.54
CA ALA A 96 4.58 1.12 -19.83
C ALA A 96 5.91 1.88 -20.00
N ILE A 97 5.91 2.98 -20.75
CA ILE A 97 7.12 3.82 -20.95
C ILE A 97 7.60 4.41 -19.63
N PHE A 98 6.69 4.98 -18.82
CA PHE A 98 7.03 5.51 -17.51
C PHE A 98 7.55 4.43 -16.57
N THR A 99 6.91 3.26 -16.53
CA THR A 99 7.36 2.13 -15.70
C THR A 99 8.78 1.70 -16.07
N VAL A 100 9.08 1.52 -17.36
CA VAL A 100 10.42 1.15 -17.83
C VAL A 100 11.43 2.26 -17.50
N SER A 101 11.06 3.52 -17.72
CA SER A 101 11.94 4.68 -17.45
C SER A 101 12.24 4.84 -15.97
N LEU A 102 11.23 4.70 -15.11
CA LEU A 102 11.37 4.76 -13.65
C LEU A 102 12.19 3.57 -13.13
N CYS A 103 11.96 2.36 -13.65
CA CYS A 103 12.77 1.20 -13.29
C CYS A 103 14.24 1.40 -13.67
N TRP A 104 14.50 1.92 -14.88
CA TRP A 104 15.85 2.23 -15.32
C TRP A 104 16.51 3.33 -14.45
N LEU A 105 15.75 4.38 -14.11
CA LEU A 105 16.21 5.46 -13.24
C LEU A 105 16.49 4.93 -11.82
N SER A 106 15.62 4.09 -11.28
CA SER A 106 15.79 3.42 -9.99
C SER A 106 17.07 2.57 -9.98
N GLN A 107 17.32 1.79 -11.03
CA GLN A 107 18.57 1.01 -11.15
C GLN A 107 19.81 1.90 -11.28
N ARG A 108 19.69 3.10 -11.86
CA ARG A 108 20.79 4.07 -11.93
C ARG A 108 21.02 4.73 -10.56
N LEU A 109 19.97 5.13 -9.86
CA LEU A 109 20.01 5.68 -8.52
C LEU A 109 20.58 4.69 -7.51
N ALA A 110 20.15 3.43 -7.55
CA ALA A 110 20.68 2.36 -6.69
C ALA A 110 22.21 2.20 -6.85
N ARG A 111 22.71 2.25 -8.09
CA ARG A 111 24.16 2.20 -8.38
C ARG A 111 24.92 3.47 -8.01
N LEU A 112 24.23 4.61 -7.92
CA LEU A 112 24.78 5.90 -7.50
C LEU A 112 24.65 6.12 -6.00
N SER A 113 23.97 5.22 -5.26
CA SER A 113 23.82 5.31 -3.80
C SER A 113 25.22 5.24 -3.17
N PHE A 114 25.75 6.44 -2.99
CA PHE A 114 27.06 6.72 -2.47
C PHE A 114 26.94 6.51 -0.96
N MET A 115 27.43 5.34 -0.52
CA MET A 115 27.39 4.79 0.84
C MET A 115 26.01 4.24 1.25
N GLU A 116 25.78 2.95 0.95
CA GLU A 116 24.67 2.10 1.44
C GLU A 116 24.36 2.38 2.92
N GLU A 117 25.41 2.49 3.74
CA GLU A 117 25.34 2.74 5.19
C GLU A 117 24.67 4.08 5.58
N THR A 118 24.73 5.11 4.74
CA THR A 118 24.05 6.39 5.01
C THR A 118 22.58 6.29 4.64
N LEU A 119 22.27 5.62 3.53
CA LEU A 119 20.90 5.46 3.05
C LEU A 119 20.07 4.59 4.00
N GLU A 120 20.61 3.44 4.40
CA GLU A 120 20.00 2.54 5.41
C GLU A 120 19.66 3.31 6.69
N LYS A 121 20.58 4.16 7.17
CA LYS A 121 20.33 4.98 8.36
C LYS A 121 19.18 5.99 8.20
N TYR A 122 19.02 6.55 7.01
CA TYR A 122 17.91 7.46 6.73
C TYR A 122 16.60 6.69 6.56
N GLU A 123 16.61 5.56 5.87
CA GLU A 123 15.46 4.66 5.73
C GLU A 123 14.93 4.23 7.09
N GLN A 124 15.86 3.82 7.98
CA GLN A 124 15.56 3.39 9.34
C GLN A 124 14.83 4.43 10.20
N ILE A 125 14.96 5.71 9.86
CA ILE A 125 14.31 6.80 10.58
C ILE A 125 13.07 7.29 9.83
N ILE A 126 13.15 7.41 8.50
CA ILE A 126 12.08 7.98 7.67
C ILE A 126 10.89 7.02 7.62
N VAL A 127 11.12 5.73 7.37
CA VAL A 127 10.05 4.71 7.25
C VAL A 127 9.14 4.67 8.49
N PRO A 128 9.65 4.51 9.72
CA PRO A 128 8.78 4.46 10.89
C PRO A 128 8.09 5.80 11.17
N VAL A 129 8.77 6.94 10.93
CA VAL A 129 8.17 8.27 11.12
C VAL A 129 7.00 8.47 10.16
N VAL A 130 7.15 8.09 8.89
CA VAL A 130 6.08 8.18 7.89
C VAL A 130 4.93 7.24 8.27
N PHE A 131 5.20 6.00 8.66
CA PHE A 131 4.14 5.05 9.04
C PHE A 131 3.37 5.45 10.29
N ILE A 132 4.05 5.95 11.32
CA ILE A 132 3.40 6.48 12.53
C ILE A 132 2.58 7.73 12.19
N GLY A 133 3.13 8.65 11.39
CA GLY A 133 2.43 9.85 10.94
C GLY A 133 1.18 9.51 10.14
N LEU A 134 1.27 8.55 9.21
CA LEU A 134 0.17 8.13 8.36
C LEU A 134 -0.91 7.37 9.16
N GLY A 135 -0.51 6.48 10.07
CA GLY A 135 -1.43 5.78 10.96
C GLY A 135 -2.19 6.71 11.90
N THR A 136 -1.49 7.67 12.52
CA THR A 136 -2.12 8.69 13.36
C THR A 136 -3.04 9.62 12.57
N TYR A 137 -2.65 10.02 11.36
CA TYR A 137 -3.47 10.83 10.47
C TYR A 137 -4.77 10.13 10.09
N ILE A 138 -4.70 8.85 9.66
CA ILE A 138 -5.90 8.07 9.29
C ILE A 138 -6.85 7.93 10.48
N LEU A 139 -6.33 7.67 11.69
CA LEU A 139 -7.16 7.56 12.90
C LEU A 139 -7.83 8.89 13.29
N TRP A 140 -7.14 10.02 13.06
CA TRP A 140 -7.68 11.35 13.32
C TRP A 140 -8.76 11.73 12.32
N GLU A 141 -8.47 11.63 11.02
CA GLU A 141 -9.36 12.05 9.94
C GLU A 141 -10.71 11.33 9.99
N ASN A 142 -10.66 10.04 10.31
CA ASN A 142 -11.84 9.18 10.41
C ASN A 142 -12.55 9.24 11.78
N GLN A 143 -12.14 10.14 12.68
CA GLN A 143 -12.73 10.31 14.03
C GLN A 143 -12.78 9.02 14.86
N THR A 144 -11.94 8.03 14.55
CA THR A 144 -11.98 6.70 15.17
C THR A 144 -11.73 6.78 16.67
N PHE A 145 -10.90 7.73 17.13
CA PHE A 145 -10.69 7.98 18.56
C PHE A 145 -11.96 8.40 19.29
N GLN A 146 -12.78 9.27 18.69
CA GLN A 146 -14.04 9.73 19.29
C GLN A 146 -15.10 8.61 19.27
N ALA A 147 -15.16 7.84 18.19
CA ALA A 147 -16.06 6.70 18.09
C ALA A 147 -15.73 5.62 19.14
N LEU A 148 -14.45 5.24 19.28
CA LEU A 148 -14.02 4.28 20.31
C LEU A 148 -14.27 4.81 21.72
N TRP A 149 -13.99 6.10 21.98
CA TRP A 149 -14.27 6.70 23.29
C TRP A 149 -15.76 6.65 23.63
N ASN A 150 -16.65 6.98 22.70
CA ASN A 150 -18.10 6.94 22.91
C ASN A 150 -18.67 5.52 22.99
N LEU A 151 -17.92 4.51 22.55
CA LEU A 151 -18.35 3.09 22.58
C LEU A 151 -17.90 2.38 23.86
N PHE A 152 -16.85 2.88 24.51
CA PHE A 152 -16.32 2.35 25.78
C PHE A 152 -16.64 3.20 27.02
N ALA A 153 -17.14 4.44 26.85
CA ALA A 153 -17.60 5.33 27.94
C ALA A 153 -19.13 5.28 28.09
#